data_AF-A0A7W0KPW9-F1
#
_entry.id   AF-A0A7W0KPW9-F1
#
_cell.length_a   1.000
_cell.length_b   1.000
_cell.length_c   1.000
_cell.angle_alpha   90.00
_cell.angle_beta   90.00
_cell.angle_gamma   90.00
#
_symmetry.space_group_name_H-M   'P 1'
#
loop_
_entity.id
_entity.type
_entity.pdbx_description
1 polymer ?
#
loop_
_entity_poly.entity_id
_entity_poly.type
_entity_poly.pdbx_seq_one_letter_code
_entity_poly.pdbx_strand_id
1 'polypeptide(L)' 'MSLTDPVPETQTYACPRCSAEVTEVWYGPCHHCREVLRASLGGESRPIEPAAYVPKMNVTPNAVATKD' A
#
# COMPACT_ATOMS: atom_id res chain seq x y z
N MET A 1 -19.20 5.50 -9.58
CA MET A 1 -17.74 5.60 -9.79
C MET A 1 -17.32 4.40 -10.60
N SER A 2 -16.96 4.65 -11.86
CA SER A 2 -16.35 3.67 -12.73
C SER A 2 -14.87 3.52 -12.36
N LEU A 3 -14.28 2.35 -12.62
CA LEU A 3 -12.83 2.15 -12.46
C LEU A 3 -11.99 2.95 -13.47
N THR A 4 -12.65 3.60 -14.44
CA THR A 4 -12.05 4.44 -15.48
C THR A 4 -12.16 5.94 -15.22
N ASP A 5 -12.82 6.35 -14.12
CA ASP A 5 -12.93 7.77 -13.79
C ASP A 5 -11.54 8.31 -13.39
N PRO A 6 -11.16 9.52 -13.84
CA PRO A 6 -9.87 10.11 -13.46
C PRO A 6 -9.81 10.33 -11.96
N VAL A 7 -8.71 9.92 -11.33
CA VAL A 7 -8.47 10.14 -9.90
C VAL A 7 -8.33 11.64 -9.66
N PRO A 8 -9.10 12.23 -8.73
CA PRO A 8 -8.99 13.65 -8.42
C PRO A 8 -7.60 13.96 -7.85
N GLU A 9 -7.05 15.14 -8.17
CA GLU A 9 -5.72 15.55 -7.69
C GLU A 9 -5.67 15.64 -6.15
N THR A 10 -6.78 16.02 -5.53
CA THR A 10 -6.96 16.05 -4.07
C THR A 10 -8.40 15.75 -3.70
N GLN A 11 -8.62 15.37 -2.45
CA GLN A 11 -9.91 14.98 -1.90
C GLN A 11 -10.00 15.39 -0.43
N THR A 12 -11.17 15.88 -0.03
CA THR A 12 -11.44 16.30 1.35
C THR A 12 -12.05 15.14 2.14
N TYR A 13 -11.50 14.83 3.30
CA TYR A 13 -11.99 13.77 4.18
C TYR A 13 -11.57 14.00 5.64
N ALA A 14 -12.20 13.30 6.58
CA ALA A 14 -11.78 13.30 7.98
C ALA A 14 -10.60 12.34 8.19
N CYS A 15 -9.47 12.85 8.68
CA CYS A 15 -8.28 12.05 8.95
C CYS A 15 -8.60 10.91 9.93
N PRO A 16 -8.32 9.64 9.60
CA PRO A 16 -8.67 8.49 10.45
C PRO A 16 -7.88 8.42 11.76
N ARG A 17 -6.86 9.25 11.95
CA ARG A 17 -6.02 9.28 13.17
C ARG A 17 -6.38 10.42 14.12
N CYS A 18 -6.55 11.64 13.60
CA CYS A 18 -6.81 12.83 14.43
C CYS A 18 -8.21 13.42 14.23
N SER A 19 -9.02 12.84 13.34
CA SER A 19 -10.38 13.29 13.00
C SER A 19 -10.49 14.71 12.43
N ALA A 20 -9.37 15.37 12.15
CA ALA A 20 -9.37 16.68 11.48
C ALA A 20 -9.81 16.55 10.02
N GLU A 21 -10.57 17.52 9.53
CA GLU A 21 -10.91 17.65 8.11
C GLU A 21 -9.68 18.13 7.34
N VAL A 22 -9.28 17.37 6.32
CA VAL A 22 -8.06 17.62 5.53
C VAL A 22 -8.34 17.43 4.04
N THR A 23 -7.57 18.14 3.21
CA THR A 23 -7.57 18.00 1.74
C THR A 23 -6.22 17.45 1.32
N GLU A 24 -6.19 16.19 0.86
CA GLU A 24 -4.96 15.45 0.56
C GLU A 24 -5.18 14.58 -0.70
N VAL A 25 -4.10 14.10 -1.32
CA VAL A 25 -4.16 13.29 -2.56
C VAL A 25 -4.77 11.91 -2.30
N TRP A 26 -4.45 11.30 -1.15
CA TRP A 26 -4.83 9.93 -0.84
C TRP A 26 -5.53 9.88 0.51
N TYR A 27 -6.61 9.10 0.59
CA TYR A 27 -7.24 8.79 1.87
C TYR A 27 -6.26 8.08 2.82
N GLY A 28 -6.15 8.57 4.05
CA GLY A 28 -5.27 8.02 5.07
C GLY A 28 -4.85 9.05 6.14
N PRO A 29 -3.90 8.72 7.02
CA PRO A 29 -3.37 9.67 7.99
C PRO A 29 -2.84 10.92 7.29
N CYS A 30 -3.29 12.10 7.73
CA CYS A 30 -2.88 13.38 7.13
C CYS A 30 -1.37 13.61 7.24
N HIS A 31 -0.85 14.56 6.45
CA HIS A 31 0.57 14.89 6.44
C HIS A 31 1.16 15.07 7.85
N HIS A 32 0.54 15.90 8.68
CA HIS A 32 0.97 16.17 10.05
C HIS A 32 1.05 14.90 10.91
N CYS A 33 0.01 14.06 10.84
CA CYS A 33 -0.01 12.78 11.56
C CYS A 33 1.14 11.86 11.13
N ARG A 34 1.48 11.85 9.84
CA ARG A 34 2.59 11.05 9.30
C ARG A 34 3.95 11.59 9.75
N GLU A 35 4.12 12.91 9.81
CA GLU A 35 5.34 13.53 10.34
C GLU A 35 5.57 13.16 11.80
N VAL A 36 4.53 13.30 12.64
CA VAL A 36 4.61 12.91 14.05
C VAL A 36 4.98 11.44 14.20
N LEU A 37 4.35 10.55 13.42
CA LEU A 37 4.65 9.12 13.44
C LEU A 37 6.09 8.82 13.00
N ARG A 38 6.59 9.47 11.94
CA ARG A 38 7.98 9.30 11.51
C ARG A 38 8.97 9.83 12.54
N ALA A 39 8.67 10.94 13.20
CA ALA A 39 9.55 11.52 14.21
C ALA A 39 9.58 10.67 15.50
N SER A 40 8.43 10.10 15.90
CA SER A 40 8.31 9.35 17.17
C SER A 40 8.61 7.86 17.04
N LEU A 41 8.30 7.26 15.89
CA LEU A 41 8.38 5.81 15.66
C LEU A 41 9.28 5.44 14.47
N GLY A 42 9.78 6.42 13.72
CA GLY A 42 10.70 6.16 12.62
C GLY A 42 12.04 5.68 13.15
N GLY A 43 12.44 4.48 12.75
CA GLY A 43 13.80 4.00 12.96
C GLY A 43 14.79 4.60 11.96
N GLU A 44 16.07 4.35 12.19
CA GLU A 44 17.12 4.75 11.24
C GLU A 44 16.98 4.01 9.91
N SER A 45 17.23 4.72 8.81
CA SER A 45 17.32 4.10 7.49
C SER A 45 18.52 3.16 7.46
N ARG A 46 18.29 1.90 7.08
CA ARG A 46 19.36 0.91 6.90
C ARG A 46 19.43 0.50 5.43
N PRO A 47 20.63 0.38 4.85
CA PRO A 47 20.77 -0.22 3.52
C PRO A 47 20.23 -1.66 3.55
N ILE A 48 19.45 -2.00 2.54
CA ILE A 48 18.98 -3.37 2.29
C ILE A 48 19.62 -3.81 0.97
N GLU A 49 20.39 -4.90 1.03
CA GLU A 49 20.91 -5.54 -0.16
C GLU A 49 19.75 -6.15 -0.97
N PRO A 50 19.56 -5.78 -2.25
CA PRO A 50 18.52 -6.35 -3.08
C PRO A 50 18.82 -7.83 -3.34
N ALA A 51 18.05 -8.72 -2.72
CA ALA A 51 18.11 -10.14 -3.05
C ALA A 51 17.48 -10.38 -4.42
N ALA A 52 18.14 -11.17 -5.27
CA ALA A 52 17.56 -11.59 -6.53
C ALA A 52 16.25 -12.37 -6.26
N TYR A 53 15.17 -11.94 -6.90
CA TYR A 53 13.92 -12.70 -6.87
C TYR A 53 14.12 -14.03 -7.59
N VAL A 54 14.03 -15.14 -6.87
CA VAL A 54 14.05 -16.48 -7.43
C VAL A 54 12.61 -16.98 -7.46
N PRO A 55 11.98 -17.12 -8.64
CA PRO A 55 10.65 -17.68 -8.75
C PRO A 55 10.64 -19.09 -8.19
N LYS A 56 9.92 -19.30 -7.08
CA LYS A 56 9.67 -20.66 -6.59
C LYS A 56 8.57 -21.27 -7.47
N MET A 57 8.99 -22.10 -8.43
CA MET A 57 8.10 -22.89 -9.29
C MET A 57 7.38 -23.97 -8.46
N ASN A 58 6.40 -23.58 -7.65
CA ASN A 58 5.48 -24.49 -6.98
C ASN A 58 4.33 -24.87 -7.92
N VAL A 59 4.64 -25.26 -9.15
CA VAL A 59 3.64 -25.72 -10.11
C VAL A 59 3.61 -27.23 -10.09
N THR A 60 2.56 -27.82 -9.55
CA THR A 60 2.18 -29.19 -9.90
C THR A 60 1.45 -29.08 -11.23
N PRO A 61 1.97 -29.62 -12.35
CA PRO A 61 1.23 -29.61 -13.62
C PRO A 61 -0.12 -30.26 -13.36
N ASN A 62 -1.21 -29.60 -13.77
CA ASN A 62 -2.58 -30.10 -13.61
C ASN A 62 -2.60 -31.59 -13.91
N ALA A 63 -2.79 -32.43 -12.88
CA ALA A 63 -2.99 -33.85 -13.06
C ALA A 63 -4.24 -34.00 -13.91
N VAL A 64 -4.07 -34.34 -15.18
CA VAL A 64 -5.17 -34.62 -16.09
C VAL A 64 -5.89 -35.83 -15.51
N ALA A 65 -7.12 -35.63 -15.03
CA ALA A 65 -7.96 -36.73 -14.60
C ALA A 65 -8.42 -37.51 -15.84
N THR A 66 -7.66 -38.54 -16.20
CA THR A 66 -8.12 -39.54 -17.17
C THR A 66 -9.15 -40.43 -16.49
N LYS A 67 -10.27 -40.66 -17.17
CA LYS A 67 -11.36 -41.52 -16.70
C LYS A 67 -11.20 -42.86 -17.42
N ASP A 68 -10.70 -43.87 -16.71
CA ASP A 68 -11.00 -45.27 -17.06
C ASP A 68 -12.44 -45.59 -16.61
#